data_AF-A0A432UVJ3-F1
#
_entry.id   AF-A0A432UVJ3-F1
#
_cell.length_a   1.000
_cell.length_b   1.000
_cell.length_c   1.000
_cell.angle_alpha   90.00
_cell.angle_beta   90.00
_cell.angle_gamma   90.00
#
_symmetry.space_group_name_H-M   'P 1'
#
loop_
_entity.id
_entity.type
_entity.pdbx_description
1 polymer ?
#
loop_
_entity_poly.entity_id
_entity_poly.type
_entity_poly.pdbx_seq_one_letter_code
_entity_poly.pdbx_strand_id
1 'polypeptide(L)' 'MLGRNKSKKIRSSRVDTMVGRTTSIKGNLSFAGTLHIEDTVIGDIKAEEGEDAVLVLDEGGLVEVR' A
#
# COMPACT_ATOMS: atom_id res chain seq x y z
N MET A 1 25.41 7.09 -28.63
CA MET A 1 24.16 7.68 -28.13
C MET A 1 23.85 7.05 -26.78
N LEU A 2 23.97 7.80 -25.68
CA LEU A 2 23.83 7.27 -24.32
C LEU A 2 22.35 7.33 -23.91
N GLY A 3 21.72 6.15 -23.84
CA GLY A 3 20.31 5.99 -23.45
C GLY A 3 20.07 6.46 -22.02
N ARG A 4 19.20 7.46 -21.88
CA ARG A 4 18.84 8.09 -20.61
C ARG A 4 17.80 7.22 -19.91
N ASN A 5 18.22 6.34 -19.00
CA ASN A 5 17.33 5.65 -18.08
C ASN A 5 16.60 6.68 -17.21
N LYS A 6 15.31 6.91 -17.50
CA LYS A 6 14.42 7.59 -16.56
C LYS A 6 14.15 6.61 -15.41
N SER A 7 14.97 6.68 -14.36
CA SER A 7 14.58 6.13 -13.07
C SER A 7 13.29 6.85 -12.66
N LYS A 8 12.16 6.12 -12.65
CA LYS A 8 10.90 6.59 -12.11
C LYS A 8 11.20 6.93 -10.65
N LYS A 9 11.31 8.22 -10.32
CA LYS A 9 11.49 8.67 -8.94
C LYS A 9 10.29 8.14 -8.17
N ILE A 10 10.49 7.07 -7.41
CA ILE A 10 9.57 6.67 -6.34
C ILE A 10 9.44 7.93 -5.48
N ARG A 11 8.28 8.58 -5.54
CA ARG A 11 8.02 9.78 -4.75
C ARG A 11 8.03 9.33 -3.30
N SER A 12 9.16 9.55 -2.64
CA SER A 12 9.36 9.21 -1.25
C SER A 12 8.30 9.88 -0.38
N SER A 13 7.73 9.08 0.53
CA SER A 13 7.27 9.46 1.87
C SER A 13 5.98 10.28 2.04
N ARG A 14 5.05 10.32 1.08
CA ARG A 14 3.69 10.80 1.40
C ARG A 14 2.82 9.61 1.81
N VAL A 15 2.43 9.57 3.08
CA VAL A 15 1.38 8.64 3.54
C VAL A 15 0.08 9.15 2.94
N ASP A 16 -0.52 8.37 2.05
CA ASP A 16 -1.81 8.72 1.47
C ASP A 16 -2.95 8.13 2.32
N THR A 17 -2.81 6.87 2.78
CA THR A 17 -3.82 6.17 3.58
C THR A 17 -3.17 5.30 4.67
N MET A 18 -3.83 5.17 5.83
CA MET A 18 -3.38 4.33 6.94
C MET A 18 -4.55 3.57 7.60
N VAL A 19 -4.36 2.25 7.76
CA VAL A 19 -5.16 1.41 8.67
C VAL A 19 -4.40 1.38 10.00
N GLY A 20 -4.78 2.28 10.91
CA GLY A 20 -4.10 2.46 12.19
C GLY A 20 -4.46 1.39 13.22
N ARG A 21 -3.75 1.41 14.36
CA ARG A 21 -3.99 0.51 15.51
C ARG A 21 -5.46 0.48 15.97
N THR A 22 -5.86 -0.64 16.58
CA THR A 22 -7.23 -0.88 17.08
C THR A 22 -8.27 -0.84 15.96
N THR A 23 -7.86 -1.19 14.74
CA THR A 23 -8.73 -1.22 13.55
C THR A 23 -8.62 -2.59 12.90
N SER A 24 -9.77 -3.20 12.60
CA SER A 24 -9.82 -4.43 11.81
C SER A 24 -10.75 -4.26 10.63
N ILE A 25 -10.23 -4.56 9.43
CA ILE A 25 -11.01 -4.58 8.19
C ILE A 25 -11.25 -6.04 7.78
N LYS A 26 -12.50 -6.37 7.46
CA LYS A 26 -12.89 -7.66 6.88
C LYS A 26 -13.58 -7.41 5.55
N GLY A 27 -12.95 -7.83 4.47
CA GLY A 27 -13.40 -7.59 3.10
C GLY A 27 -12.24 -7.18 2.19
N ASN A 28 -12.57 -6.94 0.92
CA ASN A 28 -11.58 -6.59 -0.10
C ASN A 28 -11.26 -5.09 -0.03
N LEU A 29 -9.99 -4.76 -0.19
CA LEU A 29 -9.46 -3.40 -0.14
C LEU A 29 -8.81 -3.06 -1.49
N SER A 30 -9.20 -1.93 -2.10
CA SER A 30 -8.46 -1.35 -3.22
C SER A 30 -7.83 -0.01 -2.81
N PHE A 31 -6.61 0.26 -3.29
CA PHE A 31 -5.88 1.48 -2.93
C PHE A 31 -5.02 2.01 -4.08
N ALA A 32 -4.75 3.32 -4.05
CA ALA A 32 -3.76 3.99 -4.88
C ALA A 32 -2.80 4.78 -3.99
N GLY A 33 -1.59 5.08 -4.48
CA GLY A 33 -0.58 5.76 -3.67
C GLY A 33 -0.04 4.85 -2.56
N THR A 34 0.26 5.42 -1.39
CA THR A 34 0.85 4.68 -0.27
C THR A 34 -0.19 4.28 0.78
N LEU A 35 -0.26 2.97 1.08
CA LEU A 35 -1.11 2.40 2.11
C LEU A 35 -0.27 1.80 3.24
N HIS A 36 -0.46 2.32 4.45
CA HIS A 36 0.13 1.81 5.69
C HIS A 36 -0.85 0.92 6.46
N ILE A 37 -0.37 -0.20 7.01
CA ILE A 37 -1.18 -1.12 7.83
C ILE A 37 -0.45 -1.38 9.15
N GLU A 38 -1.02 -0.89 10.25
CA GLU A 38 -0.52 -1.07 11.62
C GLU A 38 -1.29 -2.15 12.42
N ASP A 39 -2.41 -2.66 11.89
CA ASP A 39 -3.26 -3.66 12.53
C ASP A 39 -3.86 -4.62 11.47
N THR A 40 -5.11 -5.05 11.59
CA THR A 40 -5.58 -6.26 10.89
C THR A 40 -6.41 -5.96 9.64
N VAL A 41 -6.01 -6.55 8.49
CA VAL A 41 -6.81 -6.62 7.26
C VAL A 41 -7.00 -8.07 6.83
N ILE A 42 -8.26 -8.49 6.63
CA ILE A 42 -8.62 -9.84 6.20
C ILE A 42 -9.41 -9.75 4.88
N GLY A 43 -8.78 -10.14 3.77
CA GLY A 43 -9.35 -10.12 2.43
C GLY A 43 -8.33 -9.82 1.33
N ASP A 44 -8.82 -9.65 0.09
CA ASP A 44 -7.98 -9.26 -1.04
C ASP A 44 -7.50 -7.81 -0.89
N ILE A 45 -6.22 -7.55 -1.14
CA ILE A 45 -5.68 -6.19 -1.24
C ILE A 45 -5.18 -5.95 -2.66
N LYS A 46 -5.73 -4.94 -3.36
CA LYS A 46 -5.42 -4.64 -4.76
C LYS A 46 -5.00 -3.19 -4.93
N ALA A 47 -3.91 -2.98 -5.66
CA ALA A 47 -3.59 -1.66 -6.19
C ALA A 47 -4.55 -1.33 -7.34
N GLU A 48 -5.02 -0.09 -7.41
CA GLU A 48 -5.80 0.41 -8.54
C GLU A 48 -4.98 0.39 -9.84
N GLU A 49 -5.62 0.02 -10.94
CA GLU A 49 -4.95 -0.13 -12.24
C GLU A 49 -4.51 1.25 -12.78
N GLY A 50 -3.26 1.33 -13.24
CA GLY A 50 -2.70 2.56 -13.81
C GLY A 50 -2.10 3.54 -12.81
N GLU A 51 -2.24 3.30 -11.51
CA GLU A 51 -1.68 4.14 -10.45
C GLU A 51 -0.38 3.57 -9.86
N ASP A 52 0.51 4.46 -9.40
CA ASP A 52 1.67 4.03 -8.60
C ASP A 52 1.18 3.68 -7.18
N ALA A 53 1.46 2.45 -6.72
CA ALA A 53 1.00 1.95 -5.44
C ALA A 53 2.13 1.34 -4.61
N VAL A 54 2.14 1.65 -3.31
CA VAL A 54 3.07 1.09 -2.32
C VAL A 54 2.28 0.65 -1.09
N LEU A 55 2.37 -0.63 -0.76
CA LEU A 55 1.85 -1.15 0.51
C LEU A 55 3.00 -1.25 1.52
N VAL A 56 2.80 -0.63 2.68
CA VAL A 56 3.71 -0.69 3.82
C VAL A 56 3.01 -1.44 4.95
N LEU A 57 3.58 -2.57 5.34
CA LEU A 57 3.14 -3.31 6.52
C LEU A 57 4.00 -2.85 7.70
N ASP A 58 3.40 -2.08 8.59
CA ASP A 58 4.07 -1.53 9.77
C ASP A 58 4.12 -2.56 10.91
N GLU A 59 4.87 -2.25 11.97
CA GLU A 59 5.00 -3.12 13.13
C GLU A 59 3.64 -3.34 13.83
N GLY A 60 3.26 -4.61 13.96
CA GLY A 60 1.95 -5.02 14.50
C GLY A 60 0.87 -5.19 13.43
N GLY A 61 1.13 -4.79 12.19
CA GLY A 61 0.25 -5.02 11.06
C GLY A 61 0.13 -6.51 10.71
N LEU A 62 -1.09 -6.94 10.39
CA LEU A 62 -1.41 -8.30 9.97
C LEU A 62 -2.30 -8.26 8.72
N VAL A 63 -1.90 -9.00 7.69
CA VAL A 63 -2.71 -9.23 6.50
C VAL A 63 -2.99 -10.72 6.34
N GLU A 64 -4.27 -11.08 6.30
CA GLU A 64 -4.74 -12.42 5.96
C GLU A 64 -5.43 -12.38 4.58
N VAL A 65 -4.79 -12.94 3.57
CA VAL A 65 -5.31 -13.00 2.19
C VAL A 65 -6.22 -14.22 2.04
N ARG A 66 -7.37 -14.05 1.36
CA ARG A 66 -8.38 -15.10 1.17
C ARG A 66 -8.79 -15.26 -0.28
#